data_AF-A0AAE5A8W4-F1
#
_entry.id   AF-A0AAE5A8W4-F1
#
_cell.length_a   1.000
_cell.length_b   1.000
_cell.length_c   1.000
_cell.angle_alpha   90.00
_cell.angle_beta   90.00
_cell.angle_gamma   90.00
#
_symmetry.space_group_name_H-M   'P 1'
#
loop_
_entity.id
_entity.type
_entity.pdbx_description
1 polymer ?
#
loop_
_entity_poly.entity_id
_entity_poly.type
_entity_poly.pdbx_seq_one_letter_code
_entity_poly.pdbx_strand_id
1 'polypeptide(L)'
;AATAAAIAPGRWLRTGDYGVVENGRLRLTGRRSDLILRGGENVYPTEIEQCLDEHPGVLECAVIGTPHEDLGQEVSAVVVLRPGATTTEAELRDYAAERLSYFKVPTRWRITTDLLPRNATGKMLRRDIAV
;
A
#
# COMPACT_ATOMS: atom_id res chain seq x y z
N ALA A 1 -0.52 18.49 -14.19
CA ALA A 1 0.21 19.69 -14.64
C ALA A 1 1.46 19.87 -13.78
N ALA A 2 2.65 19.99 -14.38
CA ALA A 2 3.89 20.28 -13.67
C ALA A 2 3.91 21.77 -13.33
N THR A 3 3.46 22.12 -12.13
CA THR A 3 3.36 23.50 -11.66
C THR A 3 4.69 23.97 -11.06
N ALA A 4 4.89 25.29 -10.94
CA ALA A 4 6.03 25.86 -10.23
C ALA A 4 6.20 25.30 -8.80
N ALA A 5 5.11 24.82 -8.18
CA ALA A 5 5.13 24.20 -6.85
C ALA A 5 5.91 22.87 -6.78
N ALA A 6 6.19 22.23 -7.92
CA ALA A 6 7.01 21.02 -7.99
C ALA A 6 8.51 21.31 -7.80
N ILE A 7 8.97 22.54 -8.05
CA ILE A 7 10.37 22.94 -7.89
C ILE A 7 10.53 23.69 -6.56
N ALA A 8 11.29 23.11 -5.64
CA ALA A 8 11.66 23.72 -4.37
C ALA A 8 12.87 24.66 -4.52
N PRO A 9 13.18 25.51 -3.51
CA PRO A 9 14.39 26.33 -3.50
C PRO A 9 15.66 25.51 -3.80
N GLY A 10 16.62 26.14 -4.48
CA GLY A 10 17.83 25.44 -4.92
C GLY A 10 17.64 24.52 -6.14
N ARG A 11 16.52 24.68 -6.89
CA ARG A 11 16.19 23.91 -8.11
C ARG A 11 15.95 22.42 -7.86
N TRP A 12 15.51 22.06 -6.66
CA TRP A 12 15.17 20.68 -6.31
C TRP A 12 13.79 20.29 -6.84
N LEU A 13 13.70 19.18 -7.56
CA LEU A 13 12.42 18.61 -7.98
C LEU A 13 11.82 17.78 -6.83
N ARG A 14 10.59 18.12 -6.43
CA ARG A 14 9.76 17.27 -5.57
C ARG A 14 9.18 16.13 -6.41
N THR A 15 9.85 14.98 -6.42
CA THR A 15 9.44 13.79 -7.19
C THR A 15 8.06 13.27 -6.78
N GLY A 16 7.69 13.48 -5.50
CA GLY A 16 6.49 12.90 -4.90
C GLY A 16 6.71 11.49 -4.36
N ASP A 17 7.93 10.95 -4.48
CA ASP A 17 8.32 9.68 -3.89
C ASP A 17 8.94 9.92 -2.49
N TYR A 18 8.63 9.05 -1.55
CA TYR A 18 9.33 8.95 -0.27
C TYR A 18 10.47 7.94 -0.37
N GLY A 19 11.52 8.18 0.38
CA GLY A 19 12.65 7.27 0.45
C GLY A 19 13.56 7.58 1.63
N VAL A 20 14.44 6.64 1.93
CA VAL A 20 15.44 6.73 2.99
C VAL A 20 16.81 6.55 2.37
N VAL A 21 17.77 7.40 2.78
CA VAL A 21 19.17 7.26 2.39
C VAL A 21 19.95 6.68 3.56
N GLU A 22 20.52 5.50 3.36
CA GLU A 22 21.34 4.80 4.35
C GLU A 22 22.64 4.35 3.69
N ASN A 23 23.78 4.64 4.32
CA ASN A 23 25.11 4.27 3.81
C ASN A 23 25.35 4.70 2.34
N GLY A 24 24.85 5.89 1.97
CA GLY A 24 24.97 6.43 0.61
C GLY A 24 24.04 5.80 -0.43
N ARG A 25 23.13 4.91 -0.03
CA ARG A 25 22.15 4.26 -0.93
C ARG A 25 20.74 4.78 -0.65
N LEU A 26 20.05 5.21 -1.71
CA LEU A 26 18.63 5.58 -1.65
C LEU A 26 17.75 4.35 -1.83
N ARG A 27 16.83 4.11 -0.89
CA ARG A 27 15.73 3.16 -1.01
C ARG A 27 14.41 3.91 -1.04
N LEU A 28 13.62 3.70 -2.09
CA LEU A 28 12.26 4.26 -2.16
C LEU A 28 11.33 3.48 -1.23
N THR A 29 10.52 4.20 -0.45
CA THR A 29 9.60 3.63 0.55
C THR A 29 8.14 3.83 0.19
N GLY A 30 7.84 4.59 -0.87
CA GLY A 30 6.48 4.71 -1.39
C GLY A 30 6.26 6.05 -2.09
N ARG A 31 4.99 6.37 -2.31
CA ARG A 31 4.58 7.65 -2.90
C ARG A 31 3.78 8.47 -1.93
N ARG A 32 3.98 9.78 -1.97
CA ARG A 32 3.21 10.74 -1.18
C ARG A 32 1.72 10.71 -1.51
N SER A 33 1.36 10.42 -2.76
CA SER A 33 -0.04 10.28 -3.18
C SER A 33 -0.74 9.06 -2.57
N ASP A 34 0.04 8.07 -2.11
CA ASP A 34 -0.48 6.77 -1.69
C ASP A 34 -0.45 6.64 -0.16
N LEU A 35 0.08 7.63 0.56
CA LEU A 35 0.17 7.64 2.02
C LEU A 35 -1.23 7.56 2.64
N ILE A 36 -1.41 6.63 3.57
CA ILE A 36 -2.64 6.49 4.35
C ILE A 36 -2.46 7.22 5.67
N LEU A 37 -3.34 8.18 5.95
CA LEU A 37 -3.37 8.94 7.20
C LEU A 37 -4.45 8.36 8.10
N ARG A 38 -4.04 7.55 9.08
CA ARG A 38 -4.95 6.80 9.96
C ARG A 38 -4.77 7.23 11.41
N GLY A 39 -5.74 7.94 11.98
CA GLY A 39 -5.75 8.30 13.39
C GLY A 39 -4.52 9.12 13.84
N GLY A 40 -3.95 9.93 12.95
CA GLY A 40 -2.71 10.69 13.19
C GLY A 40 -1.42 9.97 12.80
N GLU A 41 -1.49 8.70 12.39
CA GLU A 41 -0.33 7.92 11.96
C GLU A 41 -0.14 7.92 10.44
N ASN A 42 1.12 7.92 10.02
CA ASN A 42 1.53 7.74 8.63
C ASN A 42 1.68 6.25 8.33
N VAL A 43 0.80 5.71 7.49
CA VAL A 43 0.84 4.31 7.08
C VAL A 43 1.21 4.23 5.60
N TYR A 44 2.33 3.55 5.32
CA TYR A 44 2.86 3.37 3.97
C TYR A 44 2.35 2.06 3.39
N PRO A 45 1.48 2.08 2.34
CA PRO A 45 0.93 0.85 1.77
C PRO A 45 1.99 -0.18 1.36
N THR A 46 3.10 0.30 0.81
CA THR A 46 4.18 -0.56 0.31
C THR A 46 4.78 -1.46 1.39
N GLU A 47 4.84 -1.03 2.64
CA GLU A 47 5.32 -1.87 3.75
C GLU A 47 4.37 -3.05 4.01
N ILE A 48 3.06 -2.77 3.95
CA ILE A 48 2.03 -3.78 4.18
C ILE A 48 1.93 -4.72 2.98
N GLU A 49 2.04 -4.18 1.76
CA GLU A 49 2.09 -4.96 0.52
C GLU A 49 3.28 -5.92 0.53
N GLN A 50 4.48 -5.45 0.89
CA GLN A 50 5.66 -6.29 1.03
C GLN A 50 5.46 -7.41 2.06
N CYS A 51 4.85 -7.09 3.20
CA CYS A 51 4.50 -8.10 4.19
C CYS A 51 3.55 -9.15 3.62
N LEU A 52 2.46 -8.74 2.96
CA LEU A 52 1.45 -9.67 2.44
C LEU A 52 1.94 -10.48 1.24
N ASP A 53 2.82 -9.92 0.40
CA ASP A 53 3.42 -10.61 -0.74
C ASP A 53 4.31 -11.79 -0.31
N GLU A 54 4.81 -11.80 0.93
CA GLU A 54 5.56 -12.92 1.51
C GLU A 54 4.66 -14.07 2.00
N HIS A 55 3.34 -13.87 2.08
CA HIS A 55 2.41 -14.92 2.49
C HIS A 55 2.25 -15.98 1.38
N PRO A 56 2.37 -17.30 1.67
CA PRO A 56 2.41 -18.34 0.62
C PRO A 56 1.15 -18.42 -0.23
N GLY A 57 -0.01 -18.07 0.32
CA GLY A 57 -1.29 -18.02 -0.40
C GLY A 57 -1.52 -16.78 -1.28
N VAL A 58 -0.70 -15.73 -1.16
CA VAL A 58 -0.90 -14.46 -1.86
C VAL A 58 -0.16 -14.48 -3.20
N LEU A 59 -0.89 -14.16 -4.28
CA LEU A 59 -0.33 -13.98 -5.62
C LEU A 59 0.15 -12.53 -5.82
N GLU A 60 -0.70 -11.57 -5.47
CA GLU A 60 -0.41 -10.15 -5.42
C GLU A 60 -1.41 -9.45 -4.50
N CYS A 61 -1.09 -8.24 -4.05
CA CYS A 61 -2.01 -7.44 -3.27
C CYS A 61 -1.90 -5.94 -3.56
N ALA A 62 -2.93 -5.19 -3.16
CA ALA A 62 -2.92 -3.74 -3.11
C ALA A 62 -3.48 -3.25 -1.80
N VAL A 63 -2.78 -2.30 -1.18
CA VAL A 63 -3.20 -1.66 0.06
C VAL A 63 -3.58 -0.21 -0.20
N ILE A 64 -4.76 0.21 0.24
CA ILE A 64 -5.28 1.57 0.05
C ILE A 64 -5.90 2.09 1.34
N GLY A 65 -5.91 3.42 1.46
CA GLY A 65 -6.65 4.10 2.51
C GLY A 65 -8.09 4.30 2.08
N THR A 66 -9.05 3.79 2.84
CA THR A 66 -10.49 4.06 2.63
C THR A 66 -10.99 5.02 3.70
N PRO A 67 -12.01 5.85 3.42
CA PRO A 67 -12.57 6.76 4.42
C PRO A 67 -13.03 6.02 5.68
N HIS A 68 -12.74 6.61 6.85
CA HIS A 68 -13.21 6.11 8.15
C HIS A 68 -13.64 7.31 9.00
N GLU A 69 -14.76 7.20 9.70
CA GLU A 69 -15.39 8.30 10.43
C GLU A 69 -14.47 8.91 11.51
N ASP A 70 -13.92 8.07 12.39
CA ASP A 70 -13.06 8.55 13.48
C ASP A 70 -11.58 8.73 13.09
N LEU A 71 -11.06 7.84 12.24
CA LEU A 71 -9.63 7.76 11.95
C LEU A 71 -9.22 8.60 10.72
N GLY A 72 -10.18 9.20 10.03
CA GLY A 72 -9.99 9.82 8.71
C GLY A 72 -9.87 8.77 7.61
N GLN A 73 -8.88 7.87 7.73
CA GLN A 73 -8.75 6.70 6.88
C GLN A 73 -8.52 5.42 7.69
N GLU A 74 -8.95 4.29 7.14
CA GLU A 74 -8.56 2.95 7.59
C GLU A 74 -7.73 2.24 6.52
N VAL A 75 -6.98 1.22 6.94
CA VAL A 75 -6.17 0.43 6.02
C VAL A 75 -7.04 -0.67 5.42
N SER A 76 -7.17 -0.65 4.09
CA SER A 76 -7.87 -1.68 3.34
C SER A 76 -6.91 -2.45 2.44
N ALA A 77 -7.07 -3.78 2.36
CA ALA A 77 -6.28 -4.65 1.50
C ALA A 77 -7.16 -5.41 0.50
N VAL A 78 -6.79 -5.36 -0.78
CA VAL A 78 -7.30 -6.27 -1.82
C VAL A 78 -6.22 -7.30 -2.10
N VAL A 79 -6.56 -8.57 -1.93
CA VAL A 79 -5.62 -9.69 -2.01
C VAL A 79 -6.06 -10.64 -3.10
N VAL A 80 -5.19 -10.87 -4.08
CA VAL A 80 -5.37 -11.89 -5.10
C VAL A 80 -4.72 -13.16 -4.61
N LEU A 81 -5.49 -14.25 -4.49
CA LEU A 81 -4.94 -15.53 -4.07
C LEU A 81 -4.23 -16.25 -5.21
N ARG A 82 -3.24 -17.07 -4.86
CA ARG A 82 -2.67 -18.04 -5.79
C ARG A 82 -3.73 -19.08 -6.18
N PRO A 83 -3.67 -19.65 -7.39
CA PRO A 83 -4.58 -20.72 -7.79
C PRO A 83 -4.57 -21.88 -6.78
N GLY A 84 -5.75 -22.25 -6.28
CA GLY A 84 -5.92 -23.33 -5.31
C GLY A 84 -5.63 -22.95 -3.85
N ALA A 85 -5.19 -21.72 -3.56
CA ALA A 85 -5.08 -21.25 -2.18
C ALA A 85 -6.48 -20.97 -1.59
N THR A 86 -6.67 -21.32 -0.32
CA THR A 86 -7.92 -21.09 0.44
C THR A 86 -7.71 -20.14 1.60
N THR A 87 -6.68 -19.30 1.52
CA THR A 87 -6.30 -18.37 2.58
C THR A 87 -7.46 -17.43 2.92
N THR A 88 -7.71 -17.29 4.22
CA THR A 88 -8.79 -16.49 4.78
C THR A 88 -8.33 -15.11 5.22
N GLU A 89 -9.28 -14.21 5.42
CA GLU A 89 -9.03 -12.88 6.00
C GLU A 89 -8.37 -12.98 7.39
N ALA A 90 -8.84 -13.90 8.23
CA ALA A 90 -8.30 -14.10 9.57
C ALA A 90 -6.82 -14.50 9.53
N GLU A 91 -6.47 -15.46 8.66
CA GLU A 91 -5.07 -15.90 8.47
C GLU A 91 -4.17 -14.76 7.97
N LEU A 92 -4.64 -13.95 7.02
CA LEU A 92 -3.89 -12.79 6.53
C LEU A 92 -3.71 -11.72 7.59
N ARG A 93 -4.76 -11.46 8.37
CA ARG A 93 -4.73 -10.51 9.49
C ARG A 93 -3.73 -10.95 10.55
N ASP A 94 -3.77 -12.22 10.96
CA ASP A 94 -2.87 -12.77 11.97
C ASP A 94 -1.41 -12.74 11.47
N TYR A 95 -1.19 -13.16 10.21
CA TYR A 95 0.12 -13.09 9.57
C TYR A 95 0.70 -11.65 9.57
N ALA A 96 -0.13 -10.66 9.24
CA ALA A 96 0.26 -9.26 9.25
C ALA A 96 0.50 -8.73 10.68
N ALA A 97 -0.34 -9.12 11.65
CA ALA A 97 -0.24 -8.67 13.04
C ALA A 97 1.03 -9.17 13.76
N GLU A 98 1.57 -10.31 13.35
CA GLU A 98 2.86 -10.82 13.85
C GLU A 98 4.06 -10.00 13.36
N ARG A 99 3.93 -9.27 12.24
CA ARG A 99 5.03 -8.65 11.50
C ARG A 99 4.97 -7.12 11.48
N LEU A 100 3.79 -6.56 11.68
CA LEU A 100 3.52 -5.12 11.56
C LEU A 100 2.97 -4.57 12.87
N SER A 101 3.24 -3.29 13.13
CA SER A 101 2.56 -2.56 14.21
C SER A 101 1.05 -2.61 14.00
N TYR A 102 0.28 -2.74 15.10
CA TYR A 102 -1.17 -2.96 15.07
C TYR A 102 -1.94 -1.98 14.17
N PHE A 103 -1.50 -0.73 14.08
CA PHE A 103 -2.19 0.31 13.33
C PHE A 103 -2.00 0.22 11.80
N LYS A 104 -1.08 -0.64 11.34
CA LYS A 104 -0.82 -0.93 9.92
C LYS A 104 -1.56 -2.17 9.42
N VAL A 105 -2.04 -3.01 10.34
CA VAL A 105 -2.78 -4.22 9.98
C VAL A 105 -4.11 -3.81 9.33
N PRO A 106 -4.43 -4.31 8.11
CA PRO A 106 -5.68 -3.94 7.45
C PRO A 106 -6.91 -4.35 8.28
N THR A 107 -7.89 -3.44 8.33
CA THR A 107 -9.17 -3.64 9.01
C THR A 107 -10.29 -4.01 8.05
N ARG A 108 -10.06 -3.83 6.75
CA ARG A 108 -11.00 -4.14 5.69
C ARG A 108 -10.30 -4.94 4.60
N TRP A 109 -10.91 -6.05 4.20
CA TRP A 109 -10.29 -7.00 3.28
C TRP A 109 -11.22 -7.33 2.13
N ARG A 110 -10.64 -7.47 0.94
CA ARG A 110 -11.29 -8.07 -0.22
C ARG A 110 -10.38 -9.14 -0.78
N ILE A 111 -10.79 -10.39 -0.67
CA ILE A 111 -10.09 -11.52 -1.25
C ILE A 111 -10.71 -11.84 -2.60
N THR A 112 -9.89 -12.03 -3.62
CA THR A 112 -10.34 -12.31 -4.98
C THR A 112 -9.38 -13.25 -5.70
N THR A 113 -9.85 -13.81 -6.82
CA THR A 113 -9.03 -14.52 -7.81
C THR A 113 -8.81 -13.69 -9.08
N ASP A 114 -9.47 -12.54 -9.19
CA ASP A 114 -9.32 -11.63 -10.33
C ASP A 114 -8.05 -10.80 -10.17
N LEU A 115 -7.32 -10.62 -11.27
CA LEU A 115 -6.12 -9.78 -11.28
C LEU A 115 -6.46 -8.32 -10.98
N LEU A 116 -5.52 -7.62 -10.34
CA LEU A 116 -5.68 -6.20 -10.05
C LEU A 116 -5.71 -5.36 -11.35
N PRO A 117 -6.48 -4.26 -11.39
CA PRO A 117 -6.57 -3.38 -12.56
C PRO A 117 -5.20 -2.83 -12.94
N ARG A 118 -4.87 -2.92 -14.24
CA ARG A 118 -3.59 -2.45 -14.80
C ARG A 118 -3.83 -1.56 -16.00
N ASN A 119 -2.88 -0.65 -16.26
CA ASN A 119 -2.85 0.11 -17.50
C ASN A 119 -2.26 -0.73 -18.65
N ALA A 120 -2.22 -0.16 -19.86
CA ALA A 120 -1.67 -0.82 -21.05
C ALA A 120 -0.18 -1.22 -20.92
N THR A 121 0.57 -0.64 -19.97
CA THR A 121 1.98 -0.99 -19.71
C THR A 121 2.13 -2.01 -18.57
N GLY A 122 1.03 -2.61 -18.08
CA GLY A 122 1.03 -3.59 -16.99
C GLY A 122 1.16 -2.99 -15.58
N LYS A 123 1.22 -1.66 -15.45
CA LYS A 123 1.30 -0.99 -14.15
C LYS A 123 -0.06 -1.01 -13.46
N MET A 124 -0.08 -1.46 -12.20
CA MET A 124 -1.27 -1.44 -11.36
C MET A 124 -1.84 -0.01 -11.22
N LEU A 125 -3.16 0.11 -11.39
CA LEU A 125 -3.91 1.34 -11.27
C LEU A 125 -4.54 1.42 -9.87
N ARG A 126 -3.76 1.87 -8.87
CA ARG A 126 -4.19 1.96 -7.47
C ARG A 126 -5.52 2.71 -7.27
N ARG A 127 -5.77 3.76 -8.06
CA ARG A 127 -7.01 4.56 -8.03
C ARG A 127 -8.28 3.79 -8.44
N ASP A 128 -8.10 2.68 -9.16
CA ASP A 128 -9.20 1.84 -9.68
C ASP A 128 -9.40 0.59 -8.79
N ILE A 129 -8.66 0.49 -7.68
CA ILE A 129 -8.82 -0.56 -6.66
C ILE A 129 -10.07 -0.26 -5.83
N ALA A 130 -10.95 -1.26 -5.74
CA ALA A 130 -12.12 -1.22 -4.87
C ALA A 130 -12.01 -2.35 -3.85
N VAL A 131 -12.26 -2.02 -2.58
CA VAL A 131 -12.32 -2.95 -1.46
C VAL A 131 -13.79 -3.20 -1.15
#